data_AF-A0A565APS2-F1
#
_entry.id   AF-A0A565APS2-F1
#
_cell.length_a   1.000
_cell.length_b   1.000
_cell.length_c   1.000
_cell.angle_alpha   90.00
_cell.angle_beta   90.00
_cell.angle_gamma   90.00
#
_symmetry.space_group_name_H-M   'P 1'
#
loop_
_entity.id
_entity.type
_entity.pdbx_description
1 polymer ?
#
loop_
_entity_poly.entity_id
_entity_poly.type
_entity_poly.pdbx_seq_one_letter_code
_entity_poly.pdbx_strand_id
1 'polypeptide(L)'
;MAKAMESNSKSRKESILIKYAIFSRLLVLSLTILWRNFLQPYDTSAALNPPCLYHKDVAEDPPPQLVANAISKALENSVVWDSVYFLRITQCGYEYEQTYAFLPLLPFFISLLSRTVFAPLVPLIGLRAVMVLSGYFVSNLAFVLAAIYLFRVSVIILKDTDAAFRASIIFCFNPASIFYSSVYSESLYALFSIGGVYHLLIGTSNVAVLWFALSGCARSNGVLNAGYICFQTMHRAYEALYQKRRVGLTVQVLVAGFLRCICICLPFVAFQAYGYYNICHGHNLDDLRPWCKARVPLMYNFIQSQYWGVGFLRYFQFKQLPNFLLASPILSLAVCSVKSYMMSRPELFLSLGFQATEKEKRSSARLYSLKDAVETDGKTSSHEGNRDFRQRKPSRKKDATVTNVAAESTSPEKSGYFSADVFPFVVHLGLMAGTAFLVMHVQVATRFLSASPPLYWFASHLIASPKSSKWGYLIWSYCAAYILLGSLLFSNFYPFT
;
A
#
# COMPACT_ATOMS: atom_id res chain seq x y z
N MET A 1 -22.09 -28.42 2.55
CA MET A 1 -21.80 -28.15 3.97
C MET A 1 -20.41 -27.52 4.19
N ALA A 2 -19.30 -28.14 3.75
CA ALA A 2 -17.94 -27.60 3.94
C ALA A 2 -17.70 -26.19 3.36
N LYS A 3 -18.10 -25.90 2.11
CA LYS A 3 -17.98 -24.55 1.52
C LYS A 3 -18.79 -23.47 2.27
N ALA A 4 -19.95 -23.84 2.80
CA ALA A 4 -20.79 -22.92 3.58
C ALA A 4 -20.17 -22.65 4.97
N MET A 5 -19.62 -23.68 5.63
CA MET A 5 -18.87 -23.53 6.88
C MET A 5 -17.60 -22.69 6.70
N GLU A 6 -16.88 -22.87 5.59
CA GLU A 6 -15.68 -22.10 5.26
C GLU A 6 -16.03 -20.63 4.95
N SER A 7 -17.10 -20.38 4.19
CA SER A 7 -17.63 -19.03 3.93
C SER A 7 -18.04 -18.33 5.23
N ASN A 8 -18.70 -19.05 6.14
CA ASN A 8 -19.12 -18.52 7.42
C ASN A 8 -17.91 -18.22 8.34
N SER A 9 -16.89 -19.07 8.32
CA SER A 9 -15.62 -18.85 9.03
C SER A 9 -14.87 -17.62 8.53
N LYS A 10 -14.79 -17.43 7.20
CA LYS A 10 -14.17 -16.24 6.58
C LYS A 10 -14.90 -14.95 6.98
N SER A 11 -16.23 -14.92 6.86
CA SER A 11 -17.05 -13.78 7.27
C SER A 11 -16.86 -13.44 8.76
N ARG A 12 -16.85 -14.46 9.63
CA ARG A 12 -16.63 -14.27 11.07
C ARG A 12 -15.26 -13.67 11.37
N LYS A 13 -14.20 -14.18 10.74
CA LYS A 13 -12.83 -13.67 10.92
C LYS A 13 -12.68 -12.25 10.38
N GLU A 14 -13.32 -11.91 9.26
CA GLU A 14 -13.35 -10.55 8.72
C GLU A 14 -14.02 -9.57 9.71
N SER A 15 -15.18 -9.93 10.27
CA SER A 15 -15.85 -9.11 11.29
C SER A 15 -15.02 -8.92 12.55
N ILE A 16 -14.29 -9.96 12.99
CA ILE A 16 -13.36 -9.86 14.12
C ILE A 16 -12.18 -8.95 13.76
N LEU A 17 -11.63 -9.09 12.56
CA LEU A 17 -10.51 -8.27 12.09
C LEU A 17 -10.87 -6.78 12.07
N ILE A 18 -12.08 -6.42 11.62
CA ILE A 18 -12.55 -5.03 11.63
C ILE A 18 -12.51 -4.45 13.05
N LYS A 19 -12.94 -5.23 14.06
CA LYS A 19 -12.86 -4.80 15.47
C LYS A 19 -11.42 -4.57 15.91
N TYR A 20 -10.48 -5.46 15.55
CA TYR A 20 -9.06 -5.26 15.85
C TYR A 20 -8.46 -4.07 15.13
N ALA A 21 -8.83 -3.84 13.86
CA ALA A 21 -8.36 -2.69 13.09
C ALA A 21 -8.81 -1.39 13.76
N ILE A 22 -10.10 -1.25 14.09
CA ILE A 22 -10.64 -0.10 14.80
C ILE A 22 -9.98 0.06 16.17
N PHE A 23 -9.89 -1.02 16.95
CA PHE A 23 -9.25 -1.00 18.26
C PHE A 23 -7.79 -0.53 18.18
N SER A 24 -7.02 -1.00 17.20
CA SER A 24 -5.63 -0.58 17.02
C SER A 24 -5.51 0.92 16.77
N ARG A 25 -6.44 1.51 16.01
CA ARG A 25 -6.47 2.95 15.73
C ARG A 25 -6.82 3.75 16.98
N LEU A 26 -7.87 3.33 17.69
CA LEU A 26 -8.27 3.95 18.96
C LEU A 26 -7.16 3.86 20.01
N LEU A 27 -6.46 2.73 20.09
CA LEU A 27 -5.32 2.57 20.99
C LEU A 27 -4.22 3.61 20.71
N VAL A 28 -3.81 3.77 19.45
CA VAL A 28 -2.75 4.72 19.06
C VAL A 28 -3.20 6.18 19.31
N LEU A 29 -4.46 6.51 19.00
CA LEU A 29 -5.00 7.84 19.27
C LEU A 29 -5.08 8.13 20.77
N SER A 30 -5.55 7.17 21.57
CA SER A 30 -5.59 7.30 23.03
C SER A 30 -4.19 7.45 23.63
N LEU A 31 -3.21 6.67 23.17
CA LEU A 31 -1.80 6.84 23.57
C LEU A 31 -1.28 8.23 23.19
N THR A 32 -1.59 8.70 21.97
CA THR A 32 -1.19 10.04 21.51
C THR A 32 -1.75 11.14 22.41
N ILE A 33 -3.04 11.06 22.77
CA ILE A 33 -3.67 12.01 23.71
C ILE A 33 -3.03 11.91 25.09
N LEU A 34 -2.79 10.69 25.58
CA LEU A 34 -2.14 10.44 26.88
C LEU A 34 -0.77 11.12 26.93
N TRP A 35 0.11 10.84 25.97
CA TRP A 35 1.48 11.36 25.98
C TRP A 35 1.53 12.88 25.89
N ARG A 36 0.62 13.50 25.13
CA ARG A 36 0.54 14.96 25.02
C ARG A 36 0.03 15.67 26.28
N ASN A 37 -0.67 14.95 27.15
CA ASN A 37 -1.06 15.48 28.45
C ASN A 37 0.08 15.35 29.47
N PHE A 38 0.99 14.39 29.30
CA PHE A 38 2.11 14.16 30.23
C PHE A 38 3.40 14.89 29.83
N LEU A 39 3.62 15.15 28.55
CA LEU A 39 4.86 15.72 28.03
C LEU A 39 4.61 17.03 27.28
N GLN A 40 5.58 17.92 27.36
CA GLN A 40 5.61 19.12 26.54
C GLN A 40 6.20 18.78 25.15
N PRO A 41 5.67 19.35 24.06
CA PRO A 41 6.24 19.18 22.74
C PRO A 41 7.68 19.70 22.70
N TYR A 42 8.57 18.95 22.06
CA TYR A 42 9.96 19.36 21.83
C TYR A 42 10.06 20.62 20.95
N ASP A 43 9.14 20.75 19.99
CA ASP A 43 9.05 21.87 19.06
C ASP A 43 7.58 22.32 18.94
N THR A 44 7.38 23.64 18.87
CA THR A 44 6.09 24.31 18.71
C THR A 44 5.92 24.97 17.34
N SER A 45 6.89 24.83 16.44
CA SER A 45 6.87 25.37 15.08
C SER A 45 5.62 24.98 14.28
N ALA A 46 5.06 23.80 14.53
CA ALA A 46 3.81 23.35 13.91
C ALA A 46 2.57 24.16 14.32
N ALA A 47 2.63 24.93 15.41
CA ALA A 47 1.58 25.86 15.80
C ALA A 47 1.61 27.18 14.98
N LEU A 48 2.68 27.44 14.24
CA LEU A 48 2.75 28.61 13.35
C LEU A 48 1.78 28.43 12.19
N ASN A 49 0.84 29.36 12.06
CA ASN A 49 -0.15 29.38 10.99
C ASN A 49 -0.22 30.78 10.34
N PRO A 50 0.79 31.18 9.54
CA PRO A 50 0.76 32.47 8.85
C PRO A 50 -0.41 32.55 7.85
N PRO A 51 -0.85 33.74 7.42
CA PRO A 51 -1.88 33.87 6.39
C PRO A 51 -1.45 33.22 5.05
N CYS A 52 -2.41 32.89 4.18
CA CYS A 52 -2.11 32.42 2.83
C CYS A 52 -1.56 33.56 1.97
N LEU A 53 -0.58 33.29 1.12
CA LEU A 53 0.10 34.27 0.26
C LEU A 53 -0.84 34.85 -0.82
N TYR A 54 -1.69 34.00 -1.40
CA TYR A 54 -2.55 34.35 -2.53
C TYR A 54 -4.02 34.60 -2.15
N HIS A 55 -4.43 34.22 -0.93
CA HIS A 55 -5.77 34.49 -0.41
C HIS A 55 -5.69 35.46 0.77
N LYS A 56 -5.73 36.76 0.47
CA LYS A 56 -5.69 37.84 1.47
C LYS A 56 -7.03 38.11 2.17
N ASP A 57 -8.13 37.54 1.65
CA ASP A 57 -9.50 37.92 2.02
C ASP A 57 -10.31 36.82 2.72
N VAL A 58 -9.67 35.86 3.40
CA VAL A 58 -10.43 34.96 4.28
C VAL A 58 -10.64 35.70 5.59
N ALA A 59 -11.85 36.24 5.77
CA ALA A 59 -12.31 36.83 7.01
C ALA A 59 -11.96 35.90 8.19
N GLU A 60 -11.40 36.48 9.26
CA GLU A 60 -11.20 35.75 10.51
C GLU A 60 -12.54 35.15 10.95
N ASP A 61 -12.61 33.81 11.02
CA ASP A 61 -13.79 33.13 11.55
C ASP A 61 -14.07 33.68 12.97
N PRO A 62 -15.34 33.96 13.33
CA PRO A 62 -15.67 34.41 14.67
C PRO A 62 -15.18 33.40 15.72
N PRO A 63 -14.71 33.86 16.90
CA PRO A 63 -14.12 32.97 17.90
C PRO A 63 -15.12 31.88 18.31
N PRO A 64 -14.69 30.61 18.37
CA PRO A 64 -15.57 29.53 18.74
C PRO A 64 -16.06 29.63 20.20
N GLN A 65 -17.16 28.94 20.52
CA GLN A 65 -17.69 28.87 21.89
C GLN A 65 -16.66 28.26 22.86
N LEU A 66 -16.68 28.61 24.15
CA LEU A 66 -15.60 28.30 25.11
C LEU A 66 -15.20 26.81 25.20
N VAL A 67 -16.15 25.87 25.16
CA VAL A 67 -15.87 24.42 25.15
C VAL A 67 -15.27 23.98 23.81
N ALA A 68 -15.76 24.57 22.73
CA ALA A 68 -15.26 24.29 21.40
C ALA A 68 -13.84 24.85 21.20
N ASN A 69 -13.44 25.88 21.94
CA ASN A 69 -12.07 26.39 21.97
C ASN A 69 -11.06 25.36 22.51
N ALA A 70 -11.42 24.59 23.54
CA ALA A 70 -10.54 23.55 24.08
C ALA A 70 -10.35 22.39 23.10
N ILE A 71 -11.43 21.94 22.47
CA ILE A 71 -11.40 20.86 21.45
C ILE A 71 -10.63 21.32 20.22
N SER A 72 -10.91 22.54 19.75
CA SER A 72 -10.21 23.15 18.60
C SER A 72 -8.71 23.22 18.86
N LYS A 73 -8.30 23.77 20.00
CA LYS A 73 -6.88 23.86 20.39
C LYS A 73 -6.22 22.48 20.52
N ALA A 74 -6.93 21.49 21.07
CA ALA A 74 -6.39 20.13 21.18
C ALA A 74 -6.16 19.49 19.81
N LEU A 75 -7.12 19.65 18.88
CA LEU A 75 -7.00 19.19 17.50
C LEU A 75 -5.88 19.91 16.76
N GLU A 76 -5.82 21.24 16.82
CA GLU A 76 -4.77 22.00 16.14
C GLU A 76 -3.39 21.69 16.69
N ASN A 77 -3.25 21.57 18.02
CA ASN A 77 -1.99 21.18 18.62
C ASN A 77 -1.54 19.79 18.16
N SER A 78 -2.46 18.87 17.83
CA SER A 78 -2.13 17.50 17.39
C SER A 78 -1.42 17.45 16.03
N VAL A 79 -1.45 18.55 15.28
CA VAL A 79 -0.75 18.68 14.01
C VAL A 79 0.75 18.72 14.26
N VAL A 80 1.45 17.69 13.80
CA VAL A 80 2.90 17.56 13.92
C VAL A 80 3.50 17.04 12.62
N TRP A 81 4.78 17.34 12.39
CA TRP A 81 5.56 16.83 11.26
C TRP A 81 4.89 17.09 9.89
N ASP A 82 4.82 16.07 9.03
CA ASP A 82 4.32 16.17 7.65
C ASP A 82 2.84 16.62 7.60
N SER A 83 2.08 16.44 8.70
CA SER A 83 0.68 16.86 8.81
C SER A 83 0.51 18.37 8.56
N VAL A 84 1.52 19.17 8.92
CA VAL A 84 1.53 20.63 8.71
C VAL A 84 1.41 20.94 7.23
N TYR A 85 2.16 20.22 6.38
CA TYR A 85 2.14 20.42 4.93
C TYR A 85 0.80 20.01 4.33
N PHE A 86 0.25 18.84 4.72
CA PHE A 86 -1.04 18.38 4.19
C PHE A 86 -2.18 19.35 4.51
N LEU A 87 -2.21 19.90 5.74
CA LEU A 87 -3.22 20.89 6.13
C LEU A 87 -2.98 22.24 5.45
N ARG A 88 -1.73 22.69 5.34
CA ARG A 88 -1.40 23.93 4.63
C ARG A 88 -1.82 23.86 3.16
N ILE A 89 -1.57 22.74 2.48
CA ILE A 89 -2.01 22.51 1.09
C ILE A 89 -3.53 22.53 0.99
N THR A 90 -4.23 21.94 1.96
CA THR A 90 -5.69 21.95 1.99
C THR A 90 -6.24 23.37 2.14
N GLN A 91 -5.59 24.19 2.97
CA GLN A 91 -6.04 25.55 3.29
C GLN A 91 -5.66 26.58 2.22
N CYS A 92 -4.41 26.57 1.76
CA CYS A 92 -3.83 27.62 0.92
C CYS A 92 -3.40 27.14 -0.48
N GLY A 93 -3.51 25.84 -0.77
CA GLY A 93 -2.95 25.26 -2.00
C GLY A 93 -1.43 25.10 -1.96
N TYR A 94 -0.84 24.83 -3.12
CA TYR A 94 0.60 24.62 -3.26
C TYR A 94 1.35 25.95 -3.40
N GLU A 95 1.70 26.56 -2.27
CA GLU A 95 2.32 27.89 -2.23
C GLU A 95 3.84 27.87 -2.37
N TYR A 96 4.50 26.87 -1.79
CA TYR A 96 5.96 26.81 -1.72
C TYR A 96 6.50 25.60 -2.49
N GLU A 97 7.69 25.72 -3.08
CA GLU A 97 8.32 24.64 -3.86
C GLU A 97 8.40 23.32 -3.08
N GLN A 98 8.80 23.36 -1.80
CA GLN A 98 8.90 22.15 -0.97
C GLN A 98 7.55 21.45 -0.71
N THR A 99 6.42 22.16 -0.80
CA THR A 99 5.09 21.56 -0.56
C THR A 99 4.72 20.54 -1.63
N TYR A 100 5.30 20.62 -2.83
CA TYR A 100 5.10 19.64 -3.90
C TYR A 100 5.75 18.27 -3.62
N ALA A 101 6.48 18.10 -2.52
CA ALA A 101 6.84 16.77 -2.03
C ALA A 101 5.61 15.96 -1.54
N PHE A 102 4.52 16.66 -1.16
CA PHE A 102 3.31 16.09 -0.60
C PHE A 102 2.21 16.04 -1.66
N LEU A 103 1.85 14.84 -2.09
CA LEU A 103 0.94 14.63 -3.21
C LEU A 103 -0.54 14.90 -2.84
N PRO A 104 -1.41 15.20 -3.82
CA PRO A 104 -2.67 15.90 -3.57
C PRO A 104 -3.82 15.05 -3.03
N LEU A 105 -3.71 13.71 -2.99
CA LEU A 105 -4.88 12.88 -2.68
C LEU A 105 -5.40 13.06 -1.24
N LEU A 106 -4.51 13.13 -0.25
CA LEU A 106 -4.91 13.36 1.13
C LEU A 106 -5.51 14.77 1.31
N PRO A 107 -4.84 15.87 0.88
CA PRO A 107 -5.43 17.21 0.92
C PRO A 107 -6.78 17.30 0.21
N PHE A 108 -6.95 16.63 -0.92
CA PHE A 108 -8.23 16.58 -1.64
C PHE A 108 -9.35 16.00 -0.76
N PHE A 109 -9.15 14.85 -0.12
CA PHE A 109 -10.16 14.25 0.75
C PHE A 109 -10.41 15.07 2.02
N ILE A 110 -9.38 15.71 2.58
CA ILE A 110 -9.53 16.63 3.72
C ILE A 110 -10.41 17.81 3.31
N SER A 111 -10.13 18.44 2.16
CA SER A 111 -10.91 19.57 1.65
C SER A 111 -12.34 19.15 1.34
N LEU A 112 -12.55 17.97 0.76
CA LEU A 112 -13.87 17.46 0.41
C LEU A 112 -14.71 17.26 1.68
N LEU A 113 -14.20 16.54 2.68
CA LEU A 113 -14.96 16.23 3.89
C LEU A 113 -15.20 17.44 4.79
N SER A 114 -14.20 18.31 4.94
CA SER A 114 -14.33 19.53 5.75
C SER A 114 -15.38 20.49 5.21
N ARG A 115 -15.57 20.54 3.88
CA ARG A 115 -16.57 21.38 3.21
C ARG A 115 -17.91 20.69 2.94
N THR A 116 -18.04 19.40 3.27
CA THR A 116 -19.28 18.64 3.08
C THR A 116 -19.75 18.00 4.38
N VAL A 117 -19.33 16.76 4.65
CA VAL A 117 -19.77 15.93 5.80
C VAL A 117 -19.53 16.63 7.14
N PHE A 118 -18.40 17.32 7.29
CA PHE A 118 -18.04 17.99 8.54
C PHE A 118 -18.24 19.52 8.50
N ALA A 119 -18.82 20.07 7.42
CA ALA A 119 -19.11 21.50 7.33
C ALA A 119 -19.97 22.03 8.50
N PRO A 120 -20.97 21.29 9.03
CA PRO A 120 -21.74 21.75 10.19
C PRO A 120 -20.92 21.96 11.47
N LEU A 121 -19.71 21.40 11.57
CA LEU A 121 -18.81 21.57 12.72
C LEU A 121 -17.96 22.84 12.61
N VAL A 122 -17.88 23.48 11.44
CA VAL A 122 -17.03 24.66 11.21
C VAL A 122 -17.39 25.83 12.13
N PRO A 123 -18.68 26.21 12.31
CA PRO A 123 -19.04 27.28 13.24
C PRO A 123 -18.77 26.92 14.72
N LEU A 124 -18.60 25.64 15.02
CA LEU A 124 -18.39 25.17 16.39
C LEU A 124 -16.92 25.18 16.77
N ILE A 125 -16.05 24.52 16.00
CA ILE A 125 -14.63 24.31 16.37
C ILE A 125 -13.65 25.06 15.45
N GLY A 126 -14.13 25.78 14.44
CA GLY A 126 -13.32 26.46 13.44
C GLY A 126 -12.90 25.57 12.28
N LEU A 127 -12.65 26.18 11.11
CA LEU A 127 -12.38 25.46 9.87
C LEU A 127 -11.11 24.60 9.95
N ARG A 128 -10.03 25.11 10.56
CA ARG A 128 -8.76 24.40 10.68
C ARG A 128 -8.90 23.12 11.51
N ALA A 129 -9.55 23.19 12.67
CA ALA A 129 -9.82 22.01 13.49
C ALA A 129 -10.70 20.98 12.76
N VAL A 130 -11.68 21.41 11.95
CA VAL A 130 -12.47 20.52 11.09
C VAL A 130 -11.61 19.85 10.02
N MET A 131 -10.64 20.56 9.40
CA MET A 131 -9.69 19.94 8.48
C MET A 131 -8.84 18.87 9.18
N VAL A 132 -8.34 19.15 10.40
CA VAL A 132 -7.59 18.17 11.20
C VAL A 132 -8.43 16.92 11.45
N LEU A 133 -9.68 17.10 11.92
CA LEU A 133 -10.62 16.02 12.16
C LEU A 133 -10.89 15.19 10.88
N SER A 134 -11.06 15.88 9.75
CA SER A 134 -11.23 15.23 8.44
C SER A 134 -10.00 14.39 8.07
N GLY A 135 -8.79 14.89 8.31
CA GLY A 135 -7.54 14.16 8.08
C GLY A 135 -7.41 12.90 8.93
N TYR A 136 -7.76 12.98 10.22
CA TYR A 136 -7.81 11.82 11.10
C TYR A 136 -8.84 10.79 10.62
N PHE A 137 -10.04 11.26 10.26
CA PHE A 137 -11.10 10.38 9.78
C PHE A 137 -10.68 9.63 8.51
N VAL A 138 -10.16 10.34 7.50
CA VAL A 138 -9.69 9.75 6.24
C VAL A 138 -8.59 8.72 6.49
N SER A 139 -7.58 9.07 7.28
CA SER A 139 -6.41 8.21 7.52
C SER A 139 -6.81 6.92 8.26
N ASN A 140 -7.66 7.02 9.29
CA ASN A 140 -8.07 5.86 10.07
C ASN A 140 -9.10 4.99 9.32
N LEU A 141 -10.04 5.60 8.58
CA LEU A 141 -10.96 4.85 7.72
C LEU A 141 -10.21 4.09 6.62
N ALA A 142 -9.28 4.77 5.94
CA ALA A 142 -8.48 4.16 4.90
C ALA A 142 -7.66 2.98 5.42
N PHE A 143 -7.12 3.07 6.65
CA PHE A 143 -6.41 1.96 7.28
C PHE A 143 -7.31 0.74 7.53
N VAL A 144 -8.51 0.95 8.08
CA VAL A 144 -9.46 -0.15 8.32
C VAL A 144 -9.83 -0.84 7.00
N LEU A 145 -10.10 -0.08 5.95
CA LEU A 145 -10.35 -0.62 4.62
C LEU A 145 -9.13 -1.37 4.06
N ALA A 146 -7.92 -0.83 4.23
CA ALA A 146 -6.67 -1.48 3.82
C ALA A 146 -6.49 -2.83 4.53
N ALA A 147 -6.82 -2.93 5.82
CA ALA A 147 -6.75 -4.18 6.58
C ALA A 147 -7.72 -5.25 6.04
N ILE A 148 -8.94 -4.84 5.65
CA ILE A 148 -9.92 -5.73 5.01
C ILE A 148 -9.38 -6.24 3.66
N TYR A 149 -8.86 -5.35 2.82
CA TYR A 149 -8.26 -5.75 1.54
C TYR A 149 -7.06 -6.66 1.74
N LEU A 150 -6.19 -6.38 2.71
CA LEU A 150 -5.05 -7.23 3.03
C LEU A 150 -5.51 -8.64 3.42
N PHE A 151 -6.53 -8.77 4.27
CA PHE A 151 -7.07 -10.08 4.64
C PHE A 151 -7.60 -10.84 3.42
N ARG A 152 -8.39 -10.18 2.58
CA ARG A 152 -8.96 -10.79 1.38
C ARG A 152 -7.89 -11.23 0.38
N VAL A 153 -6.88 -10.40 0.12
CA VAL A 153 -5.71 -10.76 -0.71
C VAL A 153 -4.97 -11.95 -0.08
N SER A 154 -4.73 -11.91 1.23
CA SER A 154 -4.02 -12.97 1.94
C SER A 154 -4.75 -14.31 1.87
N VAL A 155 -6.08 -14.32 1.97
CA VAL A 155 -6.89 -15.54 1.81
C VAL A 155 -6.76 -16.12 0.40
N ILE A 156 -6.76 -15.26 -0.63
CA ILE A 156 -6.61 -15.68 -2.03
C ILE A 156 -5.22 -16.30 -2.27
N ILE A 157 -4.16 -15.63 -1.82
CA ILE A 157 -2.77 -16.00 -2.12
C ILE A 157 -2.27 -17.14 -1.23
N LEU A 158 -2.47 -17.06 0.09
CA LEU A 158 -1.94 -18.07 1.02
C LEU A 158 -2.76 -19.36 1.03
N LYS A 159 -4.03 -19.29 0.60
CA LYS A 159 -5.01 -20.40 0.66
C LYS A 159 -5.17 -20.99 2.07
N ASP A 160 -4.80 -20.23 3.09
CA ASP A 160 -4.93 -20.55 4.51
C ASP A 160 -5.56 -19.33 5.21
N THR A 161 -6.79 -19.52 5.70
CA THR A 161 -7.56 -18.45 6.33
C THR A 161 -6.98 -18.07 7.71
N ASP A 162 -6.36 -19.01 8.42
CA ASP A 162 -5.71 -18.75 9.70
C ASP A 162 -4.40 -17.99 9.52
N ALA A 163 -3.59 -18.35 8.52
CA ALA A 163 -2.39 -17.58 8.18
C ALA A 163 -2.73 -16.17 7.69
N ALA A 164 -3.77 -16.03 6.88
CA ALA A 164 -4.27 -14.73 6.41
C ALA A 164 -4.76 -13.85 7.57
N PHE A 165 -5.52 -14.43 8.50
CA PHE A 165 -6.00 -13.70 9.68
C PHE A 165 -4.84 -13.25 10.57
N ARG A 166 -3.88 -14.13 10.89
CA ARG A 166 -2.67 -13.75 11.65
C ARG A 166 -1.89 -12.62 10.97
N ALA A 167 -1.66 -12.72 9.67
CA ALA A 167 -0.97 -11.67 8.90
C ALA A 167 -1.69 -10.32 9.02
N SER A 168 -3.02 -10.31 8.88
CA SER A 168 -3.82 -9.10 8.94
C SER A 168 -3.86 -8.48 10.34
N ILE A 169 -3.83 -9.31 11.38
CA ILE A 169 -3.72 -8.86 12.77
C ILE A 169 -2.36 -8.20 13.04
N ILE A 170 -1.26 -8.74 12.51
CA ILE A 170 0.07 -8.11 12.59
C ILE A 170 0.07 -6.76 11.84
N PHE A 171 -0.62 -6.66 10.70
CA PHE A 171 -0.79 -5.39 10.00
C PHE A 171 -1.54 -4.35 10.84
N CYS A 172 -2.60 -4.76 11.55
CA CYS A 172 -3.34 -3.86 12.47
C CYS A 172 -2.44 -3.24 13.55
N PHE A 173 -1.46 -4.00 14.04
CA PHE A 173 -0.51 -3.57 15.07
C PHE A 173 0.91 -3.38 14.52
N ASN A 174 1.04 -2.87 13.28
CA ASN A 174 2.36 -2.74 12.67
C ASN A 174 3.19 -1.60 13.34
N PRO A 175 4.53 -1.64 13.23
CA PRO A 175 5.44 -0.64 13.80
C PRO A 175 5.24 0.80 13.30
N ALA A 176 4.72 0.97 12.08
CA ALA A 176 4.41 2.27 11.49
C ALA A 176 3.00 2.78 11.89
N SER A 177 2.34 2.16 12.88
CA SER A 177 0.94 2.44 13.21
C SER A 177 0.63 3.90 13.50
N ILE A 178 1.58 4.67 14.04
CA ILE A 178 1.38 6.11 14.27
C ILE A 178 1.15 6.90 12.97
N PHE A 179 1.83 6.54 11.87
CA PHE A 179 1.64 7.15 10.55
C PHE A 179 0.31 6.74 9.92
N TYR A 180 -0.18 5.54 10.24
CA TYR A 180 -1.50 5.09 9.79
C TYR A 180 -2.67 5.69 10.60
N SER A 181 -2.38 6.30 11.75
CA SER A 181 -3.38 6.93 12.63
C SER A 181 -3.36 8.45 12.61
N SER A 182 -2.25 9.06 12.21
CA SER A 182 -2.09 10.52 12.09
C SER A 182 -2.51 11.03 10.71
N VAL A 183 -2.51 12.35 10.50
CA VAL A 183 -2.90 12.99 9.22
C VAL A 183 -1.80 12.80 8.17
N TYR A 184 -1.72 11.59 7.63
CA TYR A 184 -0.63 11.10 6.80
C TYR A 184 -1.15 10.29 5.61
N SER A 185 -0.43 10.35 4.50
CA SER A 185 -0.79 9.70 3.22
C SER A 185 -0.74 8.16 3.23
N GLU A 186 -0.10 7.58 4.25
CA GLU A 186 0.32 6.20 4.36
C GLU A 186 -0.87 5.24 4.31
N SER A 187 -1.96 5.57 5.02
CA SER A 187 -3.19 4.79 5.00
C SER A 187 -3.87 4.76 3.64
N LEU A 188 -3.92 5.90 2.94
CA LEU A 188 -4.48 5.98 1.59
C LEU A 188 -3.60 5.21 0.59
N TYR A 189 -2.28 5.35 0.71
CA TYR A 189 -1.34 4.59 -0.10
C TYR A 189 -1.51 3.08 0.08
N ALA A 190 -1.63 2.60 1.32
CA ALA A 190 -1.85 1.18 1.61
C ALA A 190 -3.22 0.71 1.11
N LEU A 191 -4.29 1.49 1.33
CA LEU A 191 -5.63 1.19 0.82
C LEU A 191 -5.61 1.00 -0.69
N PHE A 192 -5.10 1.98 -1.42
CA PHE A 192 -5.15 1.96 -2.88
C PHE A 192 -4.16 0.96 -3.50
N SER A 193 -2.99 0.74 -2.88
CA SER A 193 -2.04 -0.27 -3.35
C SER A 193 -2.54 -1.70 -3.12
N ILE A 194 -2.96 -2.02 -1.88
CA ILE A 194 -3.43 -3.38 -1.54
C ILE A 194 -4.79 -3.65 -2.20
N GLY A 195 -5.68 -2.65 -2.25
CA GLY A 195 -6.95 -2.75 -2.97
C GLY A 195 -6.76 -2.90 -4.49
N GLY A 196 -5.77 -2.22 -5.08
CA GLY A 196 -5.38 -2.44 -6.48
C GLY A 196 -4.93 -3.88 -6.75
N VAL A 197 -4.12 -4.45 -5.86
CA VAL A 197 -3.75 -5.88 -5.89
C VAL A 197 -4.99 -6.76 -5.79
N TYR A 198 -5.92 -6.48 -4.87
CA TYR A 198 -7.15 -7.25 -4.74
C TYR A 198 -7.96 -7.23 -6.05
N HIS A 199 -8.17 -6.06 -6.64
CA HIS A 199 -8.89 -5.89 -7.90
C HIS A 199 -8.17 -6.59 -9.07
N LEU A 200 -6.84 -6.62 -9.06
CA LEU A 200 -6.05 -7.38 -10.03
C LEU A 200 -6.29 -8.90 -9.89
N LEU A 201 -6.34 -9.41 -8.65
CA LEU A 201 -6.56 -10.82 -8.35
C LEU A 201 -8.00 -11.27 -8.59
N ILE A 202 -9.00 -10.39 -8.45
CA ILE A 202 -10.40 -10.73 -8.75
C ILE A 202 -10.74 -10.64 -10.26
N GLY A 203 -9.83 -10.11 -11.09
CA GLY A 203 -9.97 -10.05 -12.54
C GLY A 203 -10.45 -8.69 -13.09
N THR A 204 -10.75 -7.71 -12.24
CA THR A 204 -11.19 -6.37 -12.67
C THR A 204 -10.00 -5.46 -12.99
N SER A 205 -9.24 -5.83 -14.03
CA SER A 205 -7.95 -5.19 -14.36
C SER A 205 -8.00 -3.66 -14.57
N ASN A 206 -9.08 -3.11 -15.13
CA ASN A 206 -9.21 -1.66 -15.29
C ASN A 206 -9.41 -0.95 -13.95
N VAL A 207 -10.20 -1.54 -13.04
CA VAL A 207 -10.37 -1.02 -11.67
C VAL A 207 -9.04 -1.11 -10.92
N ALA A 208 -8.29 -2.20 -11.07
CA ALA A 208 -6.96 -2.33 -10.48
C ALA A 208 -6.01 -1.21 -10.91
N VAL A 209 -6.00 -0.86 -12.21
CA VAL A 209 -5.18 0.23 -12.75
C VAL A 209 -5.59 1.58 -12.17
N LEU A 210 -6.89 1.85 -12.02
CA LEU A 210 -7.38 3.07 -11.37
C LEU A 210 -6.94 3.14 -9.89
N TRP A 211 -7.04 2.03 -9.16
CA TRP A 211 -6.59 1.96 -7.77
C TRP A 211 -5.08 2.16 -7.65
N PHE A 212 -4.28 1.56 -8.53
CA PHE A 212 -2.83 1.81 -8.57
C PHE A 212 -2.47 3.24 -8.97
N ALA A 213 -3.23 3.87 -9.87
CA ALA A 213 -3.06 5.29 -10.21
C ALA A 213 -3.37 6.18 -8.99
N LEU A 214 -4.45 5.89 -8.25
CA LEU A 214 -4.79 6.60 -7.01
C LEU A 214 -3.74 6.41 -5.92
N SER A 215 -3.10 5.25 -5.79
CA SER A 215 -1.98 5.11 -4.85
C SER A 215 -0.79 6.00 -5.24
N GLY A 216 -0.57 6.21 -6.54
CA GLY A 216 0.35 7.20 -7.09
C GLY A 216 -0.01 8.64 -6.74
N CYS A 217 -1.29 8.99 -6.57
CA CYS A 217 -1.74 10.29 -6.08
C CYS A 217 -1.57 10.46 -4.57
N ALA A 218 -1.51 9.36 -3.80
CA ALA A 218 -1.24 9.42 -2.37
C ALA A 218 0.26 9.62 -2.11
N ARG A 219 1.09 8.87 -2.84
CA ARG A 219 2.55 8.90 -2.72
C ARG A 219 3.19 8.58 -4.08
N SER A 220 4.30 9.24 -4.39
CA SER A 220 5.12 8.97 -5.60
C SER A 220 5.50 7.49 -5.74
N ASN A 221 5.73 6.80 -4.62
CA ASN A 221 6.05 5.38 -4.59
C ASN A 221 4.95 4.47 -5.19
N GLY A 222 3.72 4.97 -5.36
CA GLY A 222 2.64 4.23 -6.04
C GLY A 222 2.96 3.84 -7.47
N VAL A 223 3.87 4.54 -8.13
CA VAL A 223 4.39 4.19 -9.46
C VAL A 223 5.01 2.78 -9.48
N LEU A 224 5.59 2.32 -8.37
CA LEU A 224 6.18 0.98 -8.28
C LEU A 224 5.14 -0.13 -8.46
N ASN A 225 3.85 0.14 -8.20
CA ASN A 225 2.78 -0.83 -8.41
C ASN A 225 2.58 -1.21 -9.88
N ALA A 226 3.09 -0.40 -10.83
CA ALA A 226 3.16 -0.78 -12.25
C ALA A 226 3.92 -2.11 -12.45
N GLY A 227 4.83 -2.47 -11.54
CA GLY A 227 5.53 -3.75 -11.53
C GLY A 227 4.61 -4.97 -11.54
N TYR A 228 3.43 -4.90 -10.88
CA TYR A 228 2.46 -6.00 -10.93
C TYR A 228 1.86 -6.18 -12.33
N ILE A 229 1.59 -5.08 -13.04
CA ILE A 229 1.08 -5.11 -14.41
C ILE A 229 2.18 -5.54 -15.38
N CYS A 230 3.42 -5.09 -15.20
CA CYS A 230 4.57 -5.55 -15.96
C CYS A 230 4.75 -7.06 -15.83
N PHE A 231 4.68 -7.58 -14.60
CA PHE A 231 4.76 -9.02 -14.33
C PHE A 231 3.65 -9.81 -15.04
N GLN A 232 2.40 -9.38 -14.89
CA GLN A 232 1.25 -10.02 -15.54
C GLN A 232 1.37 -9.96 -17.07
N THR A 233 1.80 -8.83 -17.62
CA THR A 233 1.96 -8.63 -19.07
C THR A 233 3.07 -9.52 -19.62
N MET A 234 4.19 -9.62 -18.91
CA MET A 234 5.33 -10.46 -19.28
C MET A 234 4.91 -11.93 -19.40
N HIS A 235 4.21 -12.48 -18.40
CA HIS A 235 3.75 -13.86 -18.41
C HIS A 235 2.69 -14.13 -19.49
N ARG A 236 1.74 -13.20 -19.67
CA ARG A 236 0.72 -13.30 -20.73
C ARG A 236 1.30 -13.19 -22.13
N ALA A 237 2.27 -12.32 -22.35
CA ALA A 237 2.97 -12.18 -23.63
C ALA A 237 3.75 -13.46 -23.96
N TYR A 238 4.40 -14.06 -22.96
CA TYR A 238 5.07 -15.35 -23.10
C TYR A 238 4.08 -16.48 -23.48
N GLU A 239 2.92 -16.58 -22.83
CA GLU A 239 1.89 -17.56 -23.18
C GLU A 239 1.38 -17.35 -24.63
N ALA A 240 1.10 -16.10 -25.02
CA ALA A 240 0.64 -15.77 -26.36
C ALA A 240 1.67 -16.10 -27.44
N LEU A 241 2.95 -15.80 -27.18
CA LEU A 241 4.04 -15.96 -28.14
C LEU A 241 4.49 -17.42 -28.27
N TYR A 242 4.79 -18.09 -27.16
CA TYR A 242 5.41 -19.41 -27.18
C TYR A 242 4.40 -20.55 -27.18
N GLN A 243 3.34 -20.47 -26.36
CA GLN A 243 2.37 -21.55 -26.25
C GLN A 243 1.30 -21.48 -27.36
N LYS A 244 0.75 -20.28 -27.61
CA LYS A 244 -0.31 -20.08 -28.61
C LYS A 244 0.21 -19.72 -30.01
N ARG A 245 1.48 -19.30 -30.13
CA ARG A 245 2.12 -18.85 -31.39
C ARG A 245 1.33 -17.78 -32.15
N ARG A 246 0.67 -16.86 -31.42
CA ARG A 246 -0.15 -15.78 -32.00
C ARG A 246 0.49 -14.42 -31.79
N VAL A 247 1.26 -13.96 -32.79
CA VAL A 247 1.97 -12.67 -32.73
C VAL A 247 1.03 -11.49 -32.53
N GLY A 248 -0.11 -11.44 -33.21
CA GLY A 248 -1.08 -10.34 -33.06
C GLY A 248 -1.62 -10.21 -31.63
N LEU A 249 -1.89 -11.35 -30.98
CA LEU A 249 -2.31 -11.39 -29.57
C LEU A 249 -1.17 -10.94 -28.64
N THR A 250 0.07 -11.34 -28.92
CA THR A 250 1.25 -10.88 -28.16
C THR A 250 1.39 -9.36 -28.24
N VAL A 251 1.28 -8.77 -29.44
CA VAL A 251 1.32 -7.31 -29.62
C VAL A 251 0.18 -6.63 -28.86
N GLN A 252 -1.04 -7.15 -28.93
CA GLN A 252 -2.19 -6.61 -28.20
C GLN A 252 -1.96 -6.63 -26.68
N VAL A 253 -1.42 -7.73 -26.13
CA VAL A 253 -1.09 -7.84 -24.70
C VAL A 253 -0.03 -6.83 -24.29
N LEU A 254 1.03 -6.67 -25.10
CA LEU A 254 2.10 -5.71 -24.82
C LEU A 254 1.60 -4.27 -24.87
N VAL A 255 0.82 -3.90 -25.89
CA VAL A 255 0.23 -2.56 -26.01
C VAL A 255 -0.73 -2.28 -24.86
N ALA A 256 -1.62 -3.22 -24.52
CA ALA A 256 -2.53 -3.06 -23.39
C ALA A 256 -1.78 -2.94 -22.06
N GLY A 257 -0.74 -3.75 -21.83
CA GLY A 257 0.12 -3.65 -20.65
C GLY A 257 0.83 -2.31 -20.57
N PHE A 258 1.40 -1.83 -21.68
CA PHE A 258 2.07 -0.53 -21.77
C PHE A 258 1.12 0.63 -21.46
N LEU A 259 -0.07 0.66 -22.06
CA LEU A 259 -1.08 1.67 -21.79
C LEU A 259 -1.52 1.68 -20.32
N ARG A 260 -1.68 0.49 -19.72
CA ARG A 260 -2.01 0.37 -18.28
C ARG A 260 -0.89 0.91 -17.39
N CYS A 261 0.37 0.64 -17.71
CA CYS A 261 1.51 1.22 -16.98
C CYS A 261 1.56 2.74 -17.14
N ILE A 262 1.29 3.28 -18.33
CA ILE A 262 1.15 4.73 -18.53
C ILE A 262 0.06 5.29 -17.63
N CYS A 263 -1.12 4.67 -17.58
CA CYS A 263 -2.22 5.13 -16.73
C CYS A 263 -1.85 5.14 -15.24
N ILE A 264 -1.04 4.19 -14.76
CA ILE A 264 -0.55 4.16 -13.37
C ILE A 264 0.44 5.30 -13.11
N CYS A 265 1.32 5.60 -14.07
CA CYS A 265 2.32 6.67 -13.95
C CYS A 265 1.72 8.08 -14.17
N LEU A 266 0.60 8.18 -14.89
CA LEU A 266 0.02 9.42 -15.35
C LEU A 266 -0.24 10.44 -14.24
N PRO A 267 -0.81 10.09 -13.07
CA PRO A 267 -1.07 11.09 -12.03
C PRO A 267 0.20 11.71 -11.46
N PHE A 268 1.26 10.92 -11.30
CA PHE A 268 2.55 11.44 -10.85
C PHE A 268 3.14 12.42 -11.89
N VAL A 269 3.11 12.04 -13.17
CA VAL A 269 3.59 12.91 -14.27
C VAL A 269 2.76 14.18 -14.39
N ALA A 270 1.43 14.07 -14.33
CA ALA A 270 0.52 15.22 -14.34
C ALA A 270 0.79 16.17 -13.18
N PHE A 271 1.09 15.63 -11.99
CA PHE A 271 1.45 16.44 -10.84
C PHE A 271 2.81 17.13 -10.99
N GLN A 272 3.81 16.49 -11.62
CA GLN A 272 5.06 17.18 -12.00
C GLN A 272 4.80 18.32 -12.97
N ALA A 273 3.96 18.09 -13.99
CA ALA A 273 3.61 19.11 -14.98
C ALA A 273 2.85 20.28 -14.34
N TYR A 274 1.94 20.00 -13.40
CA TYR A 274 1.27 21.02 -12.60
C TYR A 274 2.26 21.87 -11.80
N GLY A 275 3.24 21.24 -11.12
CA GLY A 275 4.30 21.98 -10.42
C GLY A 275 5.17 22.83 -11.34
N TYR A 276 5.54 22.29 -12.51
CA TYR A 276 6.26 23.05 -13.53
C TYR A 276 5.47 24.27 -14.00
N TYR A 277 4.17 24.10 -14.26
CA TYR A 277 3.32 25.22 -14.68
C TYR A 277 3.24 26.31 -13.61
N ASN A 278 3.09 25.97 -12.33
CA ASN A 278 2.96 26.98 -11.28
C ASN A 278 4.27 27.69 -10.92
N ILE A 279 5.43 27.02 -11.04
CA ILE A 279 6.72 27.57 -10.59
C ILE A 279 7.56 28.11 -11.76
N CYS A 280 7.51 27.46 -12.92
CA CYS A 280 8.40 27.78 -14.04
C CYS A 280 7.72 28.60 -15.15
N HIS A 281 6.39 28.50 -15.31
CA HIS A 281 5.72 29.19 -16.42
C HIS A 281 5.66 30.71 -16.20
N GLY A 282 5.93 31.49 -17.25
CA GLY A 282 5.84 32.96 -17.20
C GLY A 282 7.02 33.67 -16.53
N HIS A 283 8.04 32.95 -16.06
CA HIS A 283 9.26 33.53 -15.48
C HIS A 283 10.38 33.67 -16.53
N ASN A 284 11.21 34.71 -16.38
CA ASN A 284 12.38 34.92 -17.21
C ASN A 284 13.43 33.81 -17.01
N LEU A 285 14.22 33.53 -18.06
CA LEU A 285 15.23 32.47 -18.05
C LEU A 285 16.25 32.60 -16.91
N ASP A 286 16.57 33.82 -16.47
CA ASP A 286 17.54 34.05 -15.40
C ASP A 286 16.99 33.71 -14.01
N ASP A 287 15.68 33.90 -13.79
CA ASP A 287 15.00 33.65 -12.51
C ASP A 287 14.53 32.20 -12.34
N LEU A 288 14.58 31.40 -13.41
CA LEU A 288 14.14 30.01 -13.38
C LEU A 288 15.03 29.15 -12.47
N ARG A 289 14.37 28.29 -11.69
CA ARG A 289 15.02 27.28 -10.86
C ARG A 289 15.84 26.31 -11.72
N PRO A 290 16.95 25.75 -11.20
CA PRO A 290 17.83 24.87 -11.97
C PRO A 290 17.11 23.66 -12.59
N TRP A 291 16.11 23.12 -11.89
CA TRP A 291 15.34 21.98 -12.38
C TRP A 291 14.34 22.37 -13.49
N CYS A 292 13.88 23.62 -13.57
CA CYS A 292 13.08 24.10 -14.70
C CYS A 292 13.90 24.09 -16.01
N LYS A 293 15.21 24.34 -15.91
CA LYS A 293 16.18 24.41 -17.03
C LYS A 293 16.68 23.02 -17.47
N ALA A 294 16.41 21.98 -16.69
CA ALA A 294 16.88 20.63 -16.99
C ALA A 294 16.17 20.04 -18.21
N ARG A 295 16.86 19.16 -18.96
CA ARG A 295 16.30 18.47 -20.13
C ARG A 295 14.99 17.74 -19.83
N VAL A 296 14.89 17.17 -18.63
CA VAL A 296 13.64 16.64 -18.09
C VAL A 296 13.39 17.37 -16.77
N PRO A 297 12.41 18.30 -16.70
CA PRO A 297 12.18 19.12 -15.52
C PRO A 297 11.49 18.33 -14.42
N LEU A 298 12.27 17.52 -13.69
CA LEU A 298 11.79 16.67 -12.58
C LEU A 298 11.87 17.42 -11.25
N MET A 299 10.82 18.17 -10.96
CA MET A 299 10.64 18.92 -9.71
C MET A 299 10.80 18.02 -8.47
N TYR A 300 10.12 16.87 -8.43
CA TYR A 300 10.14 16.00 -7.25
C TYR A 300 11.55 15.52 -6.88
N ASN A 301 12.36 15.14 -7.87
CA ASN A 301 13.74 14.70 -7.60
C ASN A 301 14.60 15.86 -7.08
N PHE A 302 14.42 17.06 -7.65
CA PHE A 302 15.09 18.26 -7.16
C PHE A 302 14.70 18.56 -5.71
N ILE A 303 13.41 18.55 -5.39
CA ILE A 303 12.90 18.82 -4.05
C ILE A 303 13.47 17.81 -3.04
N GLN A 304 13.39 16.52 -3.35
CA GLN A 304 13.92 15.44 -2.51
C GLN A 304 15.43 15.62 -2.25
N SER A 305 16.20 16.01 -3.27
CA SER A 305 17.63 16.28 -3.15
C SER A 305 17.93 17.55 -2.35
N GLN A 306 17.28 18.67 -2.67
CA GLN A 306 17.63 20.00 -2.19
C GLN A 306 17.19 20.26 -0.75
N TYR A 307 15.95 19.89 -0.42
CA TYR A 307 15.36 20.19 0.89
C TYR A 307 15.53 19.05 1.89
N TRP A 308 15.55 17.81 1.38
CA TRP A 308 15.66 16.63 2.23
C TRP A 308 17.01 15.91 2.10
N GLY A 309 17.86 16.18 1.10
CA GLY A 309 19.14 15.48 0.96
C GLY A 309 19.01 14.01 0.53
N VAL A 310 17.88 13.63 -0.05
CA VAL A 310 17.63 12.27 -0.56
C VAL A 310 18.44 12.02 -1.82
N GLY A 311 18.90 10.78 -2.01
CA GLY A 311 19.62 10.36 -3.21
C GLY A 311 20.40 9.08 -2.99
N PHE A 312 20.86 8.47 -4.08
CA PHE A 312 21.59 7.21 -4.04
C PHE A 312 22.82 7.28 -3.12
N LEU A 313 22.82 6.44 -2.09
CA LEU A 313 23.83 6.32 -1.04
C LEU A 313 24.14 7.58 -0.22
N ARG A 314 23.39 8.68 -0.39
CA ARG A 314 23.67 9.95 0.30
C ARG A 314 23.48 9.87 1.82
N TYR A 315 22.64 8.95 2.28
CA TYR A 315 22.34 8.77 3.70
C TYR A 315 23.36 7.89 4.46
N PHE A 316 24.32 7.27 3.76
CA PHE A 316 25.33 6.40 4.37
C PHE A 316 26.44 7.22 5.02
N GLN A 317 26.10 7.84 6.16
CA GLN A 317 27.02 8.61 6.99
C GLN A 317 27.09 8.00 8.38
N PHE A 318 28.26 8.02 9.03
CA PHE A 318 28.43 7.50 10.40
C PHE A 318 27.46 8.12 11.40
N LYS A 319 27.13 9.41 11.23
CA LYS A 319 26.15 10.13 12.08
C LYS A 319 24.75 9.53 12.03
N GLN A 320 24.41 8.81 10.96
CA GLN A 320 23.07 8.23 10.74
C GLN A 320 22.92 6.81 11.30
N LEU A 321 23.98 6.24 11.91
CA LEU A 321 23.94 4.87 12.46
C LEU A 321 22.74 4.61 13.40
N PRO A 322 22.34 5.53 14.30
CA PRO A 322 21.15 5.32 15.13
C PRO A 322 19.86 5.15 14.31
N ASN A 323 19.73 5.86 13.18
CA ASN A 323 18.57 5.74 12.29
C ASN A 323 18.55 4.40 11.56
N PHE A 324 19.72 3.88 11.17
CA PHE A 324 19.81 2.53 10.62
C PHE A 324 19.43 1.46 11.64
N LEU A 325 19.78 1.63 12.92
CA LEU A 325 19.35 0.72 13.98
C LEU A 325 17.83 0.75 14.16
N LEU A 326 17.21 1.93 14.08
CA LEU A 326 15.76 2.09 14.17
C LEU A 326 15.01 1.45 12.97
N ALA A 327 15.59 1.49 11.78
CA ALA A 327 15.03 0.85 10.60
C ALA A 327 15.43 -0.64 10.45
N SER A 328 16.39 -1.12 11.25
CA SER A 328 16.95 -2.46 11.11
C SER A 328 15.91 -3.59 11.24
N PRO A 329 14.89 -3.55 12.12
CA PRO A 329 13.99 -4.69 12.29
C PRO A 329 13.13 -4.95 11.05
N ILE A 330 12.57 -3.89 10.45
CA ILE A 330 11.72 -4.00 9.25
C ILE A 330 12.54 -4.37 8.02
N LEU A 331 13.74 -3.80 7.86
CA LEU A 331 14.66 -4.13 6.76
C LEU A 331 15.13 -5.58 6.88
N SER A 332 15.48 -6.03 8.08
CA SER A 332 15.88 -7.40 8.33
C SER A 332 14.74 -8.37 8.06
N LEU A 333 13.51 -8.03 8.45
CA LEU A 333 12.34 -8.86 8.15
C LEU A 333 12.10 -8.96 6.63
N ALA A 334 12.24 -7.86 5.89
CA ALA A 334 12.12 -7.83 4.43
C ALA A 334 13.19 -8.69 3.76
N VAL A 335 14.47 -8.53 4.15
CA VAL A 335 15.59 -9.31 3.61
C VAL A 335 15.43 -10.79 3.93
N CYS A 336 15.05 -11.14 5.17
CA CYS A 336 14.78 -12.52 5.57
C CYS A 336 13.61 -13.14 4.79
N SER A 337 12.54 -12.37 4.56
CA SER A 337 11.38 -12.76 3.76
C SER A 337 11.80 -13.11 2.32
N VAL A 338 12.57 -12.25 1.66
CA VAL A 338 13.08 -12.47 0.29
C VAL A 338 14.07 -13.62 0.25
N LYS A 339 15.06 -13.65 1.15
CA LYS A 339 16.08 -14.71 1.22
C LYS A 339 15.46 -16.08 1.48
N SER A 340 14.52 -16.18 2.43
CA SER A 340 13.85 -17.44 2.76
C SER A 340 13.06 -17.99 1.57
N TYR A 341 12.38 -17.11 0.83
CA TYR A 341 11.66 -17.50 -0.39
C TYR A 341 12.63 -17.95 -1.49
N MET A 342 13.69 -17.18 -1.75
CA MET A 342 14.71 -17.49 -2.77
C MET A 342 15.41 -18.82 -2.50
N MET A 343 15.82 -19.08 -1.25
CA MET A 343 16.43 -20.35 -0.85
C MET A 343 15.45 -21.52 -0.96
N SER A 344 14.16 -21.26 -0.77
CA SER A 344 13.12 -22.30 -0.88
C SER A 344 12.72 -22.59 -2.32
N ARG A 345 12.77 -21.61 -3.23
CA ARG A 345 12.32 -21.72 -4.63
C ARG A 345 13.33 -21.06 -5.58
N PRO A 346 14.58 -21.55 -5.66
CA PRO A 346 15.63 -20.91 -6.47
C PRO A 346 15.30 -20.92 -7.96
N GLU A 347 14.77 -22.04 -8.46
CA GLU A 347 14.34 -22.19 -9.86
C GLU A 347 13.26 -21.18 -10.26
N LEU A 348 12.27 -20.94 -9.40
CA LEU A 348 11.22 -19.96 -9.64
C LEU A 348 11.77 -18.54 -9.65
N PHE A 349 12.74 -18.26 -8.76
CA PHE A 349 13.37 -16.94 -8.66
C PHE A 349 14.27 -16.64 -9.87
N LEU A 350 15.10 -17.60 -10.28
CA LEU A 350 15.97 -17.50 -11.46
C LEU A 350 15.18 -17.42 -12.77
N SER A 351 14.07 -18.15 -12.86
CA SER A 351 13.18 -18.12 -14.02
C SER A 351 12.14 -16.99 -14.00
N LEU A 352 12.21 -16.04 -13.05
CA LEU A 352 11.24 -14.95 -12.91
C LEU A 352 9.77 -15.42 -12.91
N GLY A 353 9.51 -16.60 -12.35
CA GLY A 353 8.18 -17.20 -12.27
C GLY A 353 7.81 -18.13 -13.43
N PHE A 354 8.62 -18.27 -14.48
CA PHE A 354 8.25 -19.05 -15.68
C PHE A 354 8.22 -20.56 -15.43
N GLN A 355 9.05 -21.07 -14.51
CA GLN A 355 9.10 -22.48 -14.12
C GLN A 355 8.06 -22.86 -13.03
N ALA A 356 7.02 -22.05 -12.82
CA ALA A 356 5.89 -22.46 -11.98
C ALA A 356 5.22 -23.73 -12.56
N THR A 357 4.80 -24.64 -11.70
CA THR A 357 4.10 -25.87 -12.16
C THR A 357 2.76 -25.53 -12.82
N GLU A 358 2.27 -26.37 -13.74
CA GLU A 358 0.99 -26.11 -14.42
C GLU A 358 -0.19 -26.02 -13.45
N LYS A 359 -0.14 -26.74 -12.32
CA LYS A 359 -1.14 -26.64 -11.24
C LYS A 359 -1.10 -25.28 -10.54
N GLU A 360 0.11 -24.75 -10.27
CA GLU A 360 0.30 -23.42 -9.68
C GLU A 360 -0.12 -22.31 -10.65
N LYS A 361 0.25 -22.43 -11.95
CA LYS A 361 -0.21 -21.51 -13.00
C LYS A 361 -1.73 -21.50 -13.12
N ARG A 362 -2.39 -22.66 -12.99
CA ARG A 362 -3.86 -22.74 -12.94
C ARG A 362 -4.44 -22.10 -11.69
N SER A 363 -3.81 -22.26 -10.52
CA SER A 363 -4.31 -21.64 -9.29
C SER A 363 -4.14 -20.12 -9.26
N SER A 364 -3.14 -19.59 -9.96
CA SER A 364 -2.94 -18.16 -10.18
C SER A 364 -3.11 -17.77 -11.65
N ALA A 365 -4.11 -18.34 -12.32
CA ALA A 365 -4.37 -18.07 -13.74
C ALA A 365 -4.51 -16.58 -14.05
N ARG A 366 -4.90 -15.75 -13.07
CA ARG A 366 -5.04 -14.30 -13.27
C ARG A 366 -3.72 -13.55 -13.28
N LEU A 367 -2.71 -14.03 -12.57
CA LEU A 367 -1.35 -13.45 -12.59
C LEU A 367 -0.51 -14.02 -13.74
N TYR A 368 -0.69 -15.31 -14.06
CA TYR A 368 0.18 -16.03 -15.00
C TYR A 368 -0.46 -16.33 -16.36
N SER A 369 -1.78 -16.45 -16.45
CA SER A 369 -2.46 -16.97 -17.65
C SER A 369 -3.29 -15.94 -18.40
N LEU A 370 -3.41 -16.20 -19.70
CA LEU A 370 -4.15 -15.44 -20.70
C LEU A 370 -5.59 -15.94 -20.90
N LYS A 371 -6.03 -17.00 -20.19
CA LYS A 371 -7.37 -17.59 -20.37
C LYS A 371 -8.53 -16.58 -20.29
N ASP A 372 -8.39 -15.52 -19.49
CA ASP A 372 -9.44 -14.50 -19.31
C ASP A 372 -9.41 -13.37 -20.37
N ALA A 373 -8.38 -13.27 -21.22
CA ALA A 373 -8.30 -12.21 -22.24
C ALA A 373 -9.14 -12.49 -23.50
N VAL A 374 -9.66 -13.72 -23.65
CA VAL A 374 -10.38 -14.17 -24.84
C VAL A 374 -11.89 -14.32 -24.60
N GLU A 375 -12.34 -14.45 -23.35
CA GLU A 375 -13.77 -14.63 -23.03
C GLU A 375 -14.57 -13.32 -22.92
N THR A 376 -13.96 -12.15 -23.14
CA THR A 376 -14.70 -10.87 -23.10
C THR A 376 -15.40 -10.51 -24.42
N ASP A 377 -15.39 -11.38 -25.43
CA ASP A 377 -15.96 -11.09 -26.76
C ASP A 377 -16.90 -12.19 -27.29
N GLY A 378 -17.60 -12.89 -26.39
CA GLY A 378 -18.53 -13.98 -26.70
C GLY A 378 -19.92 -13.79 -26.11
N LYS A 379 -20.73 -12.98 -26.80
CA LYS A 379 -22.21 -12.88 -26.77
C LYS A 379 -22.98 -13.55 -25.61
N THR A 380 -23.67 -12.69 -24.88
CA THR A 380 -24.99 -12.93 -24.28
C THR A 380 -25.93 -13.66 -25.24
N SER A 381 -26.33 -14.89 -24.90
CA SER A 381 -27.63 -15.42 -25.29
C SER A 381 -28.17 -16.33 -24.18
N SER A 382 -29.17 -15.79 -23.49
CA SER A 382 -30.16 -16.48 -22.68
C SER A 382 -30.71 -17.72 -23.38
N HIS A 383 -30.81 -18.84 -22.66
CA HIS A 383 -32.02 -19.67 -22.66
C HIS A 383 -32.01 -20.60 -21.43
N GLU A 384 -32.89 -20.27 -20.48
CA GLU A 384 -33.47 -21.23 -19.54
C GLU A 384 -34.27 -22.30 -20.33
N GLY A 385 -34.19 -23.54 -19.87
CA GLY A 385 -34.89 -24.66 -20.49
C GLY A 385 -34.74 -25.94 -19.68
N ASN A 386 -35.59 -26.06 -18.67
CA ASN A 386 -35.86 -27.22 -17.82
C ASN A 386 -36.05 -28.54 -18.64
N ARG A 387 -35.51 -29.69 -18.17
CA ARG A 387 -36.06 -31.05 -18.39
C ARG A 387 -35.26 -32.17 -17.68
N ASP A 388 -35.88 -32.64 -16.60
CA ASP A 388 -36.05 -34.00 -16.07
C ASP A 388 -35.16 -35.21 -16.44
N PHE A 389 -34.82 -35.93 -15.36
CA PHE A 389 -34.72 -37.39 -15.17
C PHE A 389 -34.66 -38.32 -16.40
N ARG A 390 -33.59 -39.11 -16.49
CA ARG A 390 -33.70 -40.58 -16.63
C ARG A 390 -32.43 -41.35 -16.28
N GLN A 391 -32.61 -42.33 -15.40
CA GLN A 391 -31.69 -43.40 -15.06
C GLN A 391 -31.25 -44.22 -16.28
N ARG A 392 -29.99 -44.68 -16.29
CA ARG A 392 -29.63 -46.04 -16.72
C ARG A 392 -28.35 -46.52 -16.00
N LYS A 393 -28.43 -47.74 -15.48
CA LYS A 393 -27.45 -48.49 -14.68
C LYS A 393 -26.73 -49.52 -15.61
N PRO A 394 -25.85 -50.43 -15.14
CA PRO A 394 -24.39 -50.41 -15.33
C PRO A 394 -23.83 -51.56 -16.23
N SER A 395 -22.50 -51.56 -16.42
CA SER A 395 -21.58 -52.70 -16.65
C SER A 395 -20.69 -52.60 -17.90
N ARG A 396 -19.36 -52.66 -17.72
CA ARG A 396 -18.53 -53.84 -18.04
C ARG A 396 -17.07 -53.60 -17.62
N LYS A 397 -16.54 -54.53 -16.83
CA LYS A 397 -15.10 -54.75 -16.63
C LYS A 397 -14.47 -55.15 -17.97
N LYS A 398 -13.28 -54.64 -18.29
CA LYS A 398 -12.18 -55.41 -18.90
C LYS A 398 -10.83 -54.67 -18.77
N ASP A 399 -9.98 -55.34 -18.01
CA ASP A 399 -8.54 -55.57 -18.16
C ASP A 399 -7.52 -54.42 -18.18
N ALA A 400 -6.58 -54.62 -17.26
CA ALA A 400 -5.35 -53.88 -17.07
C ALA A 400 -4.45 -54.00 -18.29
N THR A 401 -3.86 -52.87 -18.69
CA THR A 401 -2.58 -52.86 -19.38
C THR A 401 -1.71 -51.83 -18.69
N VAL A 402 -0.73 -52.36 -17.95
CA VAL A 402 0.32 -51.60 -17.28
C VAL A 402 1.22 -51.02 -18.36
N THR A 403 1.16 -49.71 -18.57
CA THR A 403 2.23 -48.95 -19.23
C THR A 403 2.76 -47.93 -18.24
N ASN A 404 3.87 -48.32 -17.61
CA ASN A 404 4.73 -47.44 -16.83
C ASN A 404 5.26 -46.34 -17.74
N VAL A 405 4.74 -45.12 -17.61
CA VAL A 405 5.37 -43.91 -18.15
C VAL A 405 5.83 -43.09 -16.96
N ALA A 406 7.16 -43.11 -16.80
CA ALA A 406 8.04 -42.20 -16.07
C ALA A 406 7.43 -41.37 -14.94
N ALA A 407 7.86 -41.67 -13.73
CA ALA A 407 7.73 -40.81 -12.56
C ALA A 407 8.28 -39.40 -12.88
N GLU A 408 7.38 -38.43 -13.08
CA GLU A 408 7.70 -37.02 -12.88
C GLU A 408 8.13 -36.86 -11.42
N SER A 409 9.36 -36.36 -11.22
CA SER A 409 9.92 -36.01 -9.92
C SER A 409 9.14 -34.84 -9.32
N THR A 410 7.96 -35.12 -8.75
CA THR A 410 7.19 -34.15 -7.99
C THR A 410 7.94 -33.81 -6.70
N SER A 411 8.74 -32.75 -6.72
CA SER A 411 9.15 -32.06 -5.50
C SER A 411 7.89 -31.79 -4.64
N PRO A 412 7.93 -31.97 -3.31
CA PRO A 412 6.75 -31.75 -2.48
C PRO A 412 6.21 -30.33 -2.69
N GLU A 413 4.93 -30.23 -3.05
CA GLU A 413 4.25 -28.96 -3.31
C GLU A 413 4.39 -28.05 -2.08
N LYS A 414 5.09 -26.91 -2.24
CA LYS A 414 5.23 -25.94 -1.16
C LYS A 414 3.95 -25.13 -1.03
N SER A 415 3.33 -25.16 0.15
CA SER A 415 2.07 -24.47 0.47
C SER A 415 2.30 -23.19 1.28
N GLY A 416 1.25 -22.36 1.41
CA GLY A 416 1.29 -21.12 2.18
C GLY A 416 2.27 -20.10 1.61
N TYR A 417 3.16 -19.57 2.47
CA TYR A 417 4.10 -18.50 2.10
C TYR A 417 5.07 -18.89 0.96
N PHE A 418 5.41 -20.17 0.83
CA PHE A 418 6.35 -20.66 -0.20
C PHE A 418 5.68 -21.07 -1.52
N SER A 419 4.38 -20.80 -1.67
CA SER A 419 3.65 -21.02 -2.91
C SER A 419 4.17 -20.09 -4.03
N ALA A 420 4.10 -20.55 -5.29
CA ALA A 420 4.41 -19.71 -6.46
C ALA A 420 3.50 -18.46 -6.57
N ASP A 421 2.33 -18.48 -5.93
CA ASP A 421 1.38 -17.35 -5.92
C ASP A 421 1.95 -16.12 -5.18
N VAL A 422 2.86 -16.35 -4.24
CA VAL A 422 3.51 -15.31 -3.43
C VAL A 422 4.67 -14.61 -4.18
N PHE A 423 5.20 -15.25 -5.23
CA PHE A 423 6.39 -14.81 -5.96
C PHE A 423 6.38 -13.33 -6.40
N PRO A 424 5.37 -12.83 -7.16
CA PRO A 424 5.40 -11.45 -7.64
C PRO A 424 5.42 -10.42 -6.50
N PHE A 425 4.83 -10.76 -5.35
CA PHE A 425 4.83 -9.91 -4.18
C PHE A 425 6.19 -9.87 -3.49
N VAL A 426 6.90 -11.00 -3.43
CA VAL A 426 8.27 -11.06 -2.87
C VAL A 426 9.25 -10.29 -3.73
N VAL A 427 9.15 -10.40 -5.06
CA VAL A 427 9.97 -9.58 -5.99
C VAL A 427 9.69 -8.09 -5.79
N HIS A 428 8.41 -7.71 -5.69
CA HIS A 428 8.02 -6.33 -5.41
C HIS A 428 8.55 -5.85 -4.05
N LEU A 429 8.47 -6.65 -2.99
CA LEU A 429 9.07 -6.35 -1.69
C LEU A 429 10.59 -6.16 -1.79
N GLY A 430 11.30 -7.00 -2.56
CA GLY A 430 12.73 -6.86 -2.80
C GLY A 430 13.08 -5.53 -3.46
N LEU A 431 12.32 -5.12 -4.48
CA LEU A 431 12.47 -3.82 -5.15
C LEU A 431 12.21 -2.65 -4.19
N MET A 432 11.14 -2.72 -3.40
CA MET A 432 10.82 -1.70 -2.38
C MET A 432 11.93 -1.61 -1.32
N ALA A 433 12.41 -2.74 -0.80
CA ALA A 433 13.47 -2.79 0.21
C ALA A 433 14.79 -2.26 -0.33
N GLY A 434 15.16 -2.60 -1.57
CA GLY A 434 16.34 -2.05 -2.24
C GLY A 434 16.25 -0.54 -2.41
N THR A 435 15.08 -0.03 -2.82
CA THR A 435 14.85 1.43 -2.95
C THR A 435 14.92 2.13 -1.60
N ALA A 436 14.30 1.54 -0.57
CA ALA A 436 14.29 2.06 0.80
C ALA A 436 15.71 2.15 1.38
N PHE A 437 16.55 1.15 1.11
CA PHE A 437 17.90 1.06 1.66
C PHE A 437 18.92 1.92 0.90
N LEU A 438 18.82 1.98 -0.44
CA LEU A 438 19.85 2.60 -1.27
C LEU A 438 19.57 4.06 -1.62
N VAL A 439 18.30 4.48 -1.68
CA VAL A 439 17.91 5.79 -2.22
C VAL A 439 17.23 6.66 -1.17
N MET A 440 16.32 6.08 -0.38
CA MET A 440 15.53 6.82 0.60
C MET A 440 16.29 7.03 1.90
N HIS A 441 15.83 8.00 2.70
CA HIS A 441 16.22 8.07 4.10
C HIS A 441 15.74 6.83 4.84
N VAL A 442 16.65 6.18 5.57
CA VAL A 442 16.37 4.90 6.21
C VAL A 442 15.22 4.99 7.24
N GLN A 443 15.03 6.18 7.83
CA GLN A 443 13.93 6.52 8.72
C GLN A 443 12.57 6.17 8.06
N VAL A 444 12.39 6.58 6.80
CA VAL A 444 11.17 6.38 6.02
C VAL A 444 10.93 4.90 5.65
N ALA A 445 11.93 4.02 5.79
CA ALA A 445 11.81 2.62 5.40
C ALA A 445 10.67 1.90 6.13
N THR A 446 10.47 2.15 7.43
CA THR A 446 9.42 1.50 8.23
C THR A 446 8.03 1.81 7.70
N ARG A 447 7.73 3.10 7.50
CA ARG A 447 6.43 3.52 6.94
C ARG A 447 6.25 3.09 5.49
N PHE A 448 7.30 3.12 4.67
CA PHE A 448 7.23 2.71 3.27
C PHE A 448 7.00 1.20 3.08
N LEU A 449 7.76 0.36 3.79
CA LEU A 449 7.68 -1.10 3.64
C LEU A 449 6.42 -1.68 4.27
N SER A 450 5.86 -1.04 5.30
CA SER A 450 4.65 -1.50 5.99
C SER A 450 3.41 -1.67 5.11
N ALA A 451 3.37 -1.09 3.90
CA ALA A 451 2.26 -1.30 2.97
C ALA A 451 2.37 -2.63 2.18
N SER A 452 3.44 -3.41 2.37
CA SER A 452 3.75 -4.61 1.58
C SER A 452 3.21 -5.90 2.24
N PRO A 453 2.23 -6.61 1.63
CA PRO A 453 1.63 -7.82 2.19
C PRO A 453 2.60 -8.96 2.57
N PRO A 454 3.68 -9.26 1.80
CA PRO A 454 4.58 -10.38 2.10
C PRO A 454 5.29 -10.30 3.45
N LEU A 455 5.50 -9.09 3.99
CA LEU A 455 6.07 -8.93 5.32
C LEU A 455 5.18 -9.60 6.38
N TYR A 456 3.87 -9.38 6.26
CA TYR A 456 2.89 -9.94 7.17
C TYR A 456 2.64 -11.42 6.93
N TRP A 457 2.70 -11.87 5.67
CA TRP A 457 2.62 -13.29 5.33
C TRP A 457 3.81 -14.07 5.90
N PHE A 458 5.01 -13.53 5.75
CA PHE A 458 6.23 -14.12 6.30
C PHE A 458 6.22 -14.12 7.83
N ALA A 459 5.81 -13.01 8.45
CA ALA A 459 5.66 -12.91 9.90
C ALA A 459 4.64 -13.95 10.44
N SER A 460 3.49 -14.09 9.76
CA SER A 460 2.48 -15.11 10.08
C SER A 460 3.03 -16.53 9.98
N HIS A 461 3.86 -16.82 8.97
CA HIS A 461 4.55 -18.10 8.82
C HIS A 461 5.57 -18.35 9.96
N LEU A 462 6.37 -17.34 10.34
CA LEU A 462 7.32 -17.46 11.45
C LEU A 462 6.62 -17.70 12.80
N ILE A 463 5.50 -17.03 13.05
CA ILE A 463 4.70 -17.19 14.27
C ILE A 463 4.04 -18.57 14.34
N ALA A 464 3.57 -19.11 13.21
CA ALA A 464 2.90 -20.40 13.16
C ALA A 464 3.85 -21.59 13.29
N SER A 465 5.13 -21.43 12.95
CA SER A 465 6.10 -22.52 12.96
C SER A 465 6.59 -22.83 14.40
N PRO A 466 6.41 -24.07 14.91
CA PRO A 466 6.78 -24.45 16.28
C PRO A 466 8.27 -24.25 16.57
N LYS A 467 9.12 -24.48 15.55
CA LYS A 467 10.58 -24.33 15.65
C LYS A 467 11.02 -22.87 15.77
N SER A 468 10.14 -21.92 15.48
CA SER A 468 10.42 -20.48 15.46
C SER A 468 9.60 -19.68 16.46
N SER A 469 9.07 -20.31 17.52
CA SER A 469 8.27 -19.65 18.57
C SER A 469 8.93 -18.36 19.12
N LYS A 470 10.25 -18.35 19.32
CA LYS A 470 11.02 -17.16 19.73
C LYS A 470 10.87 -15.95 18.79
N TRP A 471 10.78 -16.20 17.49
CA TRP A 471 10.60 -15.16 16.48
C TRP A 471 9.22 -14.53 16.56
N GLY A 472 8.20 -15.30 16.94
CA GLY A 472 6.87 -14.77 17.16
C GLY A 472 6.83 -13.75 18.31
N TYR A 473 7.44 -14.09 19.44
CA TYR A 473 7.60 -13.15 20.57
C TYR A 473 8.38 -11.89 20.16
N LEU A 474 9.45 -12.04 19.37
CA LEU A 474 10.26 -10.92 18.92
C LEU A 474 9.50 -9.98 17.96
N ILE A 475 8.67 -10.52 17.06
CA ILE A 475 7.83 -9.70 16.16
C ILE A 475 6.79 -8.93 16.97
N TRP A 476 6.12 -9.59 17.92
CA TRP A 476 5.11 -8.95 18.76
C TRP A 476 5.71 -7.89 19.70
N SER A 477 6.87 -8.16 20.31
CA SER A 477 7.57 -7.20 21.15
C SER A 477 8.05 -6.00 20.33
N TYR A 478 8.56 -6.23 19.12
CA TYR A 478 8.91 -5.17 18.18
C TYR A 478 7.70 -4.28 17.83
N CYS A 479 6.57 -4.89 17.46
CA CYS A 479 5.34 -4.17 17.16
C CYS A 479 4.85 -3.33 18.35
N ALA A 480 4.77 -3.94 19.55
CA ALA A 480 4.32 -3.27 20.76
C ALA A 480 5.26 -2.11 21.16
N ALA A 481 6.57 -2.34 21.13
CA ALA A 481 7.57 -1.32 21.45
C ALA A 481 7.49 -0.13 20.50
N TYR A 482 7.32 -0.36 19.18
CA TYR A 482 7.24 0.72 18.20
C TYR A 482 5.90 1.46 18.24
N ILE A 483 4.80 0.80 18.62
CA ILE A 483 3.53 1.49 18.88
C ILE A 483 3.66 2.43 20.07
N LEU A 484 4.24 1.96 21.18
CA LEU A 484 4.44 2.76 22.39
C LEU A 484 5.44 3.91 22.14
N LEU A 485 6.64 3.58 21.65
CA LEU A 485 7.69 4.56 21.39
C LEU A 485 7.29 5.52 20.27
N GLY A 486 6.66 5.01 19.21
CA GLY A 486 6.18 5.83 18.09
C GLY A 486 5.11 6.81 18.53
N SER A 487 4.08 6.36 19.25
CA SER A 487 3.06 7.28 19.78
C SER A 487 3.66 8.30 20.75
N LEU A 488 4.64 7.92 21.57
CA LEU A 488 5.33 8.81 22.50
C LEU A 488 6.18 9.87 21.79
N LEU A 489 7.12 9.46 20.95
CA LEU A 489 8.09 10.35 20.33
C LEU A 489 7.44 11.22 19.27
N PHE A 490 6.69 10.62 18.34
CA PHE A 490 6.08 11.32 17.21
C PHE A 490 5.13 12.42 17.68
N SER A 491 4.24 12.12 18.64
CA SER A 491 3.23 13.07 19.10
C SER A 491 3.81 14.29 19.82
N ASN A 492 5.00 14.14 20.41
CA ASN A 492 5.73 15.17 21.14
C ASN A 492 6.87 15.79 20.32
N PHE A 493 6.85 15.64 18.99
CA PHE A 493 7.85 16.23 18.08
C PHE A 493 9.29 15.73 18.29
N TYR A 494 9.46 14.52 18.82
CA TYR A 494 10.75 13.82 18.81
C TYR A 494 10.91 12.96 17.54
N PRO A 495 12.11 12.93 16.93
CA PRO A 495 12.37 12.12 15.75
C PRO A 495 11.97 10.65 15.96
N PHE A 496 11.14 10.14 15.08
CA PHE A 496 10.70 8.74 15.03
C PHE A 496 10.58 8.31 13.57
N THR A 497 10.91 7.04 13.30
CA THR A 497 11.06 6.41 11.96
C THR A 497 10.37 7.14 10.80
#